data_AF-A0A850TXD9-F1
#
_entry.id   AF-A0A850TXD9-F1
#
_cell.length_a   1.000
_cell.length_b   1.000
_cell.length_c   1.000
_cell.angle_alpha   90.00
_cell.angle_beta   90.00
_cell.angle_gamma   90.00
#
_symmetry.space_group_name_H-M   'P 1'
#
loop_
_entity.id
_entity.type
_entity.pdbx_description
1 polymer ?
#
loop_
_entity_poly.entity_id
_entity_poly.type
_entity_poly.pdbx_seq_one_letter_code
_entity_poly.pdbx_strand_id
1 'polypeptide(L)'
;VIFVEGWHDLDNKDYDCWPLEKPDEYNMLDCGGLEMAWVQRPPEKAVSGEFFNVTYAVIASDSFYQYAVQNGILPHSNATAAKEFCEEHECPASWKDANGENCCVYHANIHSCPLAFMVSIMGRGGICGPWIPDDGQIFTHTLSTAGKMSQRNWTAKVVLVHVGVTSLIAHIRVGRMQVALEAKTTVLPAVVCGDGFCEEEEGCSICPADCGECPLSVDAKIAIALPICLVSTSFIVTVMWFQYQKQKMFWDESWIIDFTCIKQDRIVRTATGSMMSAPPAPSDSNASCITALSSCTATANMSRKQYFTQTGRYDGRTVAIKKIMKKAFTLSKSIRKEVKQVRELDHPNLCKFIGGCIEVPNVAIVTEYCPKGSLNDVLLAQIVNETSTKAMTLFSFATDIAQGMAYLHHHKMYHGRLKSSNCVIDDRWVCKIAGK
;
A
#
# COMPACT_ATOMS: atom_id res chain seq x y z
N VAL A 1 -1.52 -54.18 -39.73
CA VAL A 1 -2.11 -54.12 -38.37
C VAL A 1 -2.57 -52.69 -38.17
N ILE A 2 -3.82 -52.42 -38.52
CA ILE A 2 -4.44 -51.10 -38.39
C ILE A 2 -4.93 -51.04 -36.94
N PHE A 3 -4.31 -50.17 -36.13
CA PHE A 3 -4.82 -49.83 -34.81
C PHE A 3 -6.10 -49.01 -35.03
N VAL A 4 -7.24 -49.59 -34.68
CA VAL A 4 -8.49 -48.84 -34.52
C VAL A 4 -8.44 -48.27 -33.10
N GLU A 5 -8.15 -46.98 -32.99
CA GLU A 5 -8.33 -46.22 -31.75
C GLU A 5 -9.84 -46.10 -31.49
N GLY A 6 -10.37 -46.98 -30.65
CA GLY A 6 -11.70 -46.82 -30.07
C GLY A 6 -11.64 -45.84 -28.91
N TRP A 7 -11.77 -44.55 -29.21
CA TRP A 7 -12.09 -43.50 -28.24
C TRP A 7 -13.33 -42.76 -28.77
N HIS A 8 -14.51 -43.15 -28.26
CA HIS A 8 -15.76 -42.46 -28.53
C HIS A 8 -15.87 -41.24 -27.60
N ASP A 9 -16.26 -40.10 -28.18
CA ASP A 9 -16.32 -38.78 -27.55
C ASP A 9 -17.67 -38.63 -26.84
N LEU A 10 -17.67 -38.31 -25.54
CA LEU A 10 -18.84 -38.34 -24.66
C LEU A 10 -19.73 -37.08 -24.82
N ASP A 11 -20.29 -36.86 -26.00
CA ASP A 11 -20.98 -35.63 -26.44
C ASP A 11 -22.52 -35.62 -26.26
N ASN A 12 -23.04 -36.48 -25.37
CA ASN A 12 -24.47 -36.55 -25.01
C ASN A 12 -25.38 -37.17 -26.10
N LYS A 13 -24.81 -37.82 -27.13
CA LYS A 13 -25.56 -38.47 -28.23
C LYS A 13 -25.30 -39.97 -28.42
N ASP A 14 -24.32 -40.54 -27.74
CA ASP A 14 -23.94 -41.94 -27.89
C ASP A 14 -24.86 -42.84 -27.05
N TYR A 15 -25.97 -43.25 -27.64
CA TYR A 15 -26.78 -44.38 -27.17
C TYR A 15 -26.78 -45.46 -28.24
N ASP A 16 -26.86 -46.71 -27.80
CA ASP A 16 -26.76 -47.87 -28.67
C ASP A 16 -27.89 -48.85 -28.35
N CYS A 17 -28.31 -49.60 -29.38
CA CYS A 17 -29.38 -50.58 -29.30
C CYS A 17 -28.84 -52.00 -29.52
N TRP A 18 -29.36 -52.96 -28.76
CA TRP A 18 -28.99 -54.37 -28.84
C TRP A 18 -30.21 -55.28 -28.86
N PRO A 19 -30.08 -56.50 -29.39
CA PRO A 19 -31.08 -57.53 -29.18
C PRO A 19 -31.18 -57.87 -27.68
N LEU A 20 -32.38 -58.26 -27.25
CA LEU A 20 -32.61 -58.70 -25.86
C LEU A 20 -31.87 -60.02 -25.53
N GLU A 21 -31.78 -60.93 -26.51
CA GLU A 21 -31.15 -62.24 -26.33
C GLU A 21 -29.67 -62.19 -26.74
N LYS A 22 -28.78 -62.51 -25.79
CA LYS A 22 -27.32 -62.58 -26.00
C LYS A 22 -26.72 -61.33 -26.64
N PRO A 23 -26.92 -60.14 -26.06
CA PRO A 23 -26.24 -58.93 -26.53
C PRO A 23 -24.71 -59.08 -26.44
N ASP A 24 -24.01 -58.55 -27.43
CA ASP A 24 -22.56 -58.43 -27.43
C ASP A 24 -22.11 -57.16 -28.18
N GLU A 25 -20.81 -56.87 -28.15
CA GLU A 25 -20.23 -55.67 -28.76
C GLU A 25 -20.33 -55.65 -30.30
N TYR A 26 -20.67 -56.78 -30.94
CA TYR A 26 -20.67 -56.95 -32.39
C TYR A 26 -22.07 -57.08 -32.98
N ASN A 27 -23.12 -57.19 -32.15
CA ASN A 27 -24.50 -57.42 -32.57
C ASN A 27 -25.45 -56.24 -32.32
N MET A 28 -24.91 -55.01 -32.32
CA MET A 28 -25.68 -53.77 -32.25
C MET A 28 -26.72 -53.67 -33.39
N LEU A 29 -27.88 -53.11 -33.06
CA LEU A 29 -29.01 -52.87 -33.96
C LEU A 29 -29.17 -51.36 -34.22
N ASP A 30 -29.82 -51.02 -35.32
CA ASP A 30 -30.35 -49.65 -35.50
C ASP A 30 -31.48 -49.42 -34.47
N CYS A 31 -31.46 -48.26 -33.81
CA CYS A 31 -32.50 -47.85 -32.87
C CYS A 31 -33.80 -47.39 -33.57
N GLY A 32 -33.79 -47.22 -34.89
CA GLY A 32 -35.00 -47.05 -35.71
C GLY A 32 -35.78 -45.76 -35.44
N GLY A 33 -35.14 -44.76 -34.83
CA GLY A 33 -35.79 -43.51 -34.43
C GLY A 33 -36.30 -43.49 -32.98
N LEU A 34 -35.86 -44.43 -32.14
CA LEU A 34 -35.84 -44.27 -30.69
C LEU A 34 -34.56 -43.52 -30.30
N GLU A 35 -34.70 -42.46 -29.49
CA GLU A 35 -33.59 -41.63 -29.03
C GLU A 35 -33.52 -41.64 -27.49
N MET A 36 -32.30 -41.71 -26.97
CA MET A 36 -32.02 -41.52 -25.55
C MET A 36 -31.03 -40.38 -25.33
N ALA A 37 -31.28 -39.55 -24.31
CA ALA A 37 -30.38 -38.45 -23.96
C ALA A 37 -30.41 -38.14 -22.46
N TRP A 38 -29.28 -37.68 -21.91
CA TRP A 38 -29.24 -37.21 -20.53
C TRP A 38 -29.95 -35.85 -20.43
N VAL A 39 -30.98 -35.77 -19.58
CA VAL A 39 -31.63 -34.50 -19.19
C VAL A 39 -30.90 -33.89 -18.00
N GLN A 40 -30.60 -34.74 -17.00
CA GLN A 40 -29.71 -34.45 -15.89
C GLN A 40 -28.60 -35.48 -15.90
N ARG A 41 -27.46 -35.08 -16.48
CA ARG A 41 -26.26 -35.93 -16.62
C ARG A 41 -25.68 -36.25 -15.24
N PRO A 42 -25.07 -37.45 -15.07
CA PRO A 42 -24.19 -37.70 -13.93
C PRO A 42 -23.14 -36.59 -13.78
N PRO A 43 -22.78 -36.20 -12.55
CA PRO A 43 -21.74 -35.21 -12.33
C PRO A 43 -20.38 -35.75 -12.82
N GLU A 44 -19.49 -34.87 -13.27
CA GLU A 44 -18.14 -35.29 -13.71
C GLU A 44 -17.33 -35.92 -12.55
N LYS A 45 -17.59 -35.45 -11.33
CA LYS A 45 -17.00 -35.94 -10.08
C LYS A 45 -18.09 -36.23 -9.06
N ALA A 46 -17.99 -37.36 -8.36
CA ALA A 46 -18.88 -37.73 -7.27
C ALA A 46 -18.07 -38.19 -6.05
N VAL A 47 -18.56 -37.95 -4.83
CA VAL A 47 -17.93 -38.44 -3.61
C VAL A 47 -18.48 -39.83 -3.27
N SER A 48 -17.61 -40.75 -2.88
CA SER A 48 -18.00 -42.10 -2.49
C SER A 48 -19.05 -42.07 -1.36
N GLY A 49 -20.16 -42.78 -1.56
CA GLY A 49 -21.27 -42.85 -0.61
C GLY A 49 -22.27 -41.68 -0.66
N GLU A 50 -22.00 -40.63 -1.45
CA GLU A 50 -22.94 -39.53 -1.65
C GLU A 50 -24.00 -39.89 -2.70
N PHE A 51 -25.25 -39.49 -2.45
CA PHE A 51 -26.34 -39.70 -3.39
C PHE A 51 -26.50 -38.52 -4.34
N PHE A 52 -26.69 -38.80 -5.62
CA PHE A 52 -27.06 -37.79 -6.62
C PHE A 52 -28.19 -38.29 -7.51
N ASN A 53 -28.95 -37.36 -8.07
CA ASN A 53 -30.03 -37.67 -8.99
C ASN A 53 -29.53 -37.55 -10.42
N VAL A 54 -29.99 -38.46 -11.26
CA VAL A 54 -29.74 -38.45 -12.68
C VAL A 54 -31.05 -38.70 -13.40
N THR A 55 -31.21 -38.05 -14.55
CA THR A 55 -32.44 -38.12 -15.34
C THR A 55 -32.07 -38.30 -16.80
N TYR A 56 -32.62 -39.30 -17.44
CA TYR A 56 -32.51 -39.50 -18.88
C TYR A 56 -33.88 -39.41 -19.54
N ALA A 57 -33.90 -38.97 -20.79
CA ALA A 57 -35.08 -38.92 -21.62
C ALA A 57 -35.07 -40.07 -22.62
N VAL A 58 -36.25 -40.64 -22.88
CA VAL A 58 -36.51 -41.63 -23.93
C VAL A 58 -37.57 -41.05 -24.85
N ILE A 59 -37.29 -41.00 -26.15
CA ILE A 59 -38.17 -40.41 -27.16
C ILE A 59 -38.32 -41.38 -28.31
N ALA A 60 -39.54 -41.81 -28.61
CA ALA A 60 -39.85 -42.58 -29.81
C ALA A 60 -40.49 -41.67 -30.87
N SER A 61 -39.91 -41.68 -32.07
CA SER A 61 -40.52 -41.07 -33.26
C SER A 61 -41.59 -41.98 -33.88
N ASP A 62 -42.43 -41.47 -34.77
CA ASP A 62 -43.41 -42.30 -35.49
C ASP A 62 -42.75 -43.38 -36.36
N SER A 63 -41.55 -43.10 -36.87
CA SER A 63 -40.72 -44.08 -37.59
C SER A 63 -40.28 -45.25 -36.72
N PHE A 64 -40.11 -45.04 -35.40
CA PHE A 64 -39.74 -46.12 -34.48
C PHE A 64 -40.79 -47.23 -34.45
N TYR A 65 -42.07 -46.89 -34.38
CA TYR A 65 -43.12 -47.91 -34.33
C TYR A 65 -43.23 -48.70 -35.64
N GLN A 66 -42.95 -48.06 -36.79
CA GLN A 66 -42.87 -48.75 -38.08
C GLN A 66 -41.69 -49.72 -38.11
N TYR A 67 -40.51 -49.23 -37.72
CA TYR A 67 -39.30 -50.03 -37.64
C TYR A 67 -39.44 -51.21 -36.66
N ALA A 68 -40.01 -50.97 -35.48
CA ALA A 68 -40.16 -51.96 -34.42
C ALA A 68 -41.10 -53.10 -34.80
N VAL A 69 -42.19 -52.82 -35.51
CA VAL A 69 -43.09 -53.85 -36.04
C VAL A 69 -42.43 -54.61 -37.19
N GLN A 70 -41.78 -53.92 -38.12
CA GLN A 70 -41.12 -54.55 -39.29
C GLN A 70 -40.00 -55.51 -38.88
N ASN A 71 -39.24 -55.16 -37.84
CA ASN A 71 -38.13 -55.98 -37.33
C ASN A 71 -38.54 -56.93 -36.20
N GLY A 72 -39.84 -57.03 -35.87
CA GLY A 72 -40.34 -57.93 -34.83
C GLY A 72 -39.83 -57.60 -33.42
N ILE A 73 -39.49 -56.34 -33.17
CA ILE A 73 -39.13 -55.83 -31.83
C ILE A 73 -40.38 -55.77 -30.95
N LEU A 74 -41.49 -55.28 -31.51
CA LEU A 74 -42.80 -55.25 -30.87
C LEU A 74 -43.72 -56.31 -31.49
N PRO A 75 -44.51 -57.06 -30.69
CA PRO A 75 -45.29 -58.21 -31.16
C PRO A 75 -46.61 -57.81 -31.88
N HIS A 76 -46.72 -56.59 -32.41
CA HIS A 76 -47.94 -56.06 -33.03
C HIS A 76 -47.92 -56.16 -34.56
N SER A 77 -49.09 -56.22 -35.19
CA SER A 77 -49.24 -56.35 -36.64
C SER A 77 -49.18 -55.02 -37.41
N ASN A 78 -49.40 -53.88 -36.74
CA ASN A 78 -49.38 -52.55 -37.36
C ASN A 78 -48.75 -51.51 -36.42
N ALA A 79 -48.02 -50.54 -36.98
CA ALA A 79 -47.33 -49.49 -36.26
C ALA A 79 -48.27 -48.63 -35.41
N THR A 80 -49.50 -48.36 -35.87
CA THR A 80 -50.49 -47.60 -35.11
C THR A 80 -50.90 -48.32 -33.82
N ALA A 81 -51.11 -49.64 -33.88
CA ALA A 81 -51.45 -50.44 -32.70
C ALA A 81 -50.28 -50.55 -31.73
N ALA A 82 -49.05 -50.64 -32.25
CA ALA A 82 -47.83 -50.61 -31.45
C ALA A 82 -47.65 -49.25 -30.73
N LYS A 83 -47.95 -48.15 -31.42
CA LYS A 83 -47.90 -46.80 -30.84
C LYS A 83 -48.94 -46.62 -29.74
N GLU A 84 -50.20 -46.99 -29.99
CA GLU A 84 -51.28 -46.93 -29.00
C GLU A 84 -50.95 -47.76 -27.76
N PHE A 85 -50.43 -48.97 -27.95
CA PHE A 85 -49.92 -49.79 -26.84
C PHE A 85 -48.82 -49.07 -26.05
N CYS A 86 -47.82 -48.53 -26.74
CA CYS A 86 -46.70 -47.88 -26.07
C CYS A 86 -47.03 -46.56 -25.37
N GLU A 87 -47.94 -45.76 -25.92
CA GLU A 87 -48.25 -44.43 -25.40
C GLU A 87 -49.39 -44.44 -24.38
N GLU A 88 -50.35 -45.36 -24.51
CA GLU A 88 -51.59 -45.38 -23.73
C GLU A 88 -51.69 -46.54 -22.74
N HIS A 89 -51.16 -47.73 -23.07
CA HIS A 89 -51.28 -48.92 -22.21
C HIS A 89 -50.55 -48.74 -20.88
N GLU A 90 -51.19 -49.16 -19.78
CA GLU A 90 -50.59 -49.09 -18.45
C GLU A 90 -49.78 -50.33 -18.13
N CYS A 91 -48.54 -50.12 -17.69
CA CYS A 91 -47.68 -51.19 -17.23
C CYS A 91 -48.09 -51.69 -15.83
N PRO A 92 -47.74 -52.93 -15.46
CA PRO A 92 -47.97 -53.44 -14.12
C PRO A 92 -47.41 -52.54 -13.02
N ALA A 93 -48.09 -52.47 -11.88
CA ALA A 93 -47.67 -51.65 -10.74
C ALA A 93 -46.30 -52.06 -10.16
N SER A 94 -45.94 -53.33 -10.33
CA SER A 94 -44.65 -53.89 -9.94
C SER A 94 -43.79 -54.10 -11.19
N TRP A 95 -42.60 -53.49 -11.20
CA TRP A 95 -41.66 -53.60 -12.32
C TRP A 95 -41.19 -55.04 -12.58
N LYS A 96 -41.28 -55.92 -11.57
CA LYS A 96 -40.89 -57.35 -11.70
C LYS A 96 -41.83 -58.12 -12.61
N ASP A 97 -43.08 -57.67 -12.70
CA ASP A 97 -44.11 -58.30 -13.52
C ASP A 97 -44.16 -57.68 -14.93
N ALA A 98 -43.42 -56.59 -15.16
CA ALA A 98 -43.34 -55.92 -16.46
C ALA A 98 -42.36 -56.63 -17.40
N ASN A 99 -42.83 -56.95 -18.60
CA ASN A 99 -42.09 -57.62 -19.66
C ASN A 99 -42.49 -57.05 -21.03
N GLY A 100 -41.83 -57.50 -22.10
CA GLY A 100 -42.05 -57.00 -23.46
C GLY A 100 -43.42 -57.30 -24.07
N GLU A 101 -44.27 -58.08 -23.41
CA GLU A 101 -45.64 -58.37 -23.86
C GLU A 101 -46.70 -57.51 -23.15
N ASN A 102 -46.46 -57.13 -21.89
CA ASN A 102 -47.43 -56.40 -21.06
C ASN A 102 -47.01 -54.97 -20.70
N CYS A 103 -45.84 -54.52 -21.14
CA CYS A 103 -45.35 -53.18 -20.93
C CYS A 103 -44.41 -52.76 -22.06
N CYS A 104 -44.57 -51.53 -22.55
CA CYS A 104 -43.73 -51.05 -23.64
C CYS A 104 -42.30 -50.76 -23.18
N VAL A 105 -42.11 -49.94 -22.14
CA VAL A 105 -40.79 -49.67 -21.55
C VAL A 105 -40.70 -50.36 -20.20
N TYR A 106 -39.85 -51.37 -20.11
CA TYR A 106 -39.62 -52.13 -18.88
C TYR A 106 -38.13 -52.17 -18.58
N HIS A 107 -37.78 -52.54 -17.34
CA HIS A 107 -36.38 -52.60 -16.90
C HIS A 107 -35.64 -51.26 -17.09
N ALA A 108 -36.31 -50.15 -16.82
CA ALA A 108 -35.73 -48.83 -16.86
C ALA A 108 -34.98 -48.54 -15.56
N ASN A 109 -33.65 -48.55 -15.63
CA ASN A 109 -32.77 -48.39 -14.47
C ASN A 109 -31.44 -47.72 -14.87
N ILE A 110 -30.53 -47.64 -13.89
CA ILE A 110 -29.17 -47.17 -14.07
C ILE A 110 -28.22 -48.16 -13.43
N HIS A 111 -27.21 -48.53 -14.20
CA HIS A 111 -26.12 -49.40 -13.78
C HIS A 111 -24.85 -48.58 -13.61
N SER A 112 -24.03 -48.92 -12.63
CA SER A 112 -22.68 -48.39 -12.51
C SER A 112 -21.67 -49.48 -12.82
N CYS A 113 -20.61 -49.12 -13.55
CA CYS A 113 -19.57 -50.02 -14.01
C CYS A 113 -18.18 -49.41 -13.72
N PRO A 114 -17.56 -49.74 -12.57
CA PRO A 114 -16.22 -49.28 -12.24
C PRO A 114 -15.17 -49.85 -13.21
N LEU A 115 -14.49 -48.98 -13.97
CA LEU A 115 -13.58 -49.43 -15.04
C LEU A 115 -12.34 -50.17 -14.50
N ALA A 116 -11.92 -49.88 -13.27
CA ALA A 116 -10.80 -50.58 -12.63
C ALA A 116 -11.05 -52.09 -12.47
N PHE A 117 -12.31 -52.49 -12.28
CA PHE A 117 -12.69 -53.90 -12.09
C PHE A 117 -12.98 -54.62 -13.41
N MET A 118 -13.30 -53.87 -14.48
CA MET A 118 -13.53 -54.43 -15.82
C MET A 118 -12.30 -55.18 -16.37
N VAL A 119 -11.10 -54.61 -16.19
CA VAL A 119 -9.84 -55.22 -16.67
C VAL A 119 -9.59 -56.59 -16.02
N SER A 120 -9.98 -56.75 -14.75
CA SER A 120 -9.77 -57.96 -13.96
C SER A 120 -10.79 -59.06 -14.28
N ILE A 121 -12.05 -58.69 -14.56
CA ILE A 121 -13.17 -59.63 -14.70
C ILE A 121 -13.33 -60.13 -16.14
N MET A 122 -13.17 -59.27 -17.14
CA MET A 122 -13.44 -59.61 -18.55
C MET A 122 -12.17 -59.98 -19.34
N GLY A 123 -10.97 -59.82 -18.76
CA GLY A 123 -9.69 -60.30 -19.31
C GLY A 123 -9.23 -59.68 -20.64
N ARG A 124 -10.11 -58.97 -21.36
CA ARG A 124 -9.85 -58.25 -22.61
C ARG A 124 -10.86 -57.11 -22.74
N GLY A 125 -10.50 -55.90 -22.28
CA GLY A 125 -11.10 -54.61 -22.67
C GLY A 125 -12.60 -54.60 -22.98
N GLY A 126 -13.44 -55.27 -22.18
CA GLY A 126 -14.87 -55.34 -22.43
C GLY A 126 -15.53 -53.99 -22.16
N ILE A 127 -16.48 -53.63 -23.01
CA ILE A 127 -17.29 -52.44 -22.88
C ILE A 127 -18.30 -52.67 -21.74
N CYS A 128 -18.45 -51.67 -20.87
CA CYS A 128 -19.55 -51.66 -19.92
C CYS A 128 -20.87 -51.56 -20.70
N GLY A 129 -21.72 -52.58 -20.63
CA GLY A 129 -22.93 -52.64 -21.44
C GLY A 129 -24.16 -53.16 -20.69
N PRO A 130 -25.32 -53.21 -21.36
CA PRO A 130 -26.60 -53.61 -20.77
C PRO A 130 -26.71 -55.09 -20.34
N TRP A 131 -25.65 -55.88 -20.49
CA TRP A 131 -25.55 -57.28 -20.06
C TRP A 131 -24.91 -57.46 -18.68
N ILE A 132 -24.66 -56.37 -17.96
CA ILE A 132 -24.16 -56.43 -16.59
C ILE A 132 -25.19 -57.14 -15.69
N PRO A 133 -24.81 -58.23 -14.98
CA PRO A 133 -25.72 -58.94 -14.09
C PRO A 133 -26.24 -58.06 -12.96
N ASP A 134 -27.51 -58.23 -12.58
CA ASP A 134 -28.12 -57.55 -11.43
C ASP A 134 -27.68 -58.12 -10.06
N ASP A 135 -26.57 -58.86 -9.99
CA ASP A 135 -26.13 -59.54 -8.77
C ASP A 135 -25.62 -58.58 -7.69
N GLY A 136 -25.36 -57.32 -8.06
CA GLY A 136 -25.00 -56.24 -7.15
C GLY A 136 -23.67 -56.42 -6.42
N GLN A 137 -22.85 -57.40 -6.80
CA GLN A 137 -21.60 -57.70 -6.08
C GLN A 137 -20.51 -56.66 -6.32
N ILE A 138 -20.49 -56.07 -7.53
CA ILE A 138 -19.43 -55.14 -7.99
C ILE A 138 -20.05 -53.86 -8.59
N PHE A 139 -21.30 -53.94 -9.03
CA PHE A 139 -22.01 -52.91 -9.75
C PHE A 139 -23.17 -52.40 -8.89
N THR A 140 -23.39 -51.09 -8.85
CA THR A 140 -24.59 -50.52 -8.22
C THR A 140 -25.70 -50.41 -9.24
N HIS A 141 -26.89 -50.90 -8.89
CA HIS A 141 -28.07 -50.90 -9.74
C HIS A 141 -29.15 -50.09 -9.03
N THR A 142 -29.76 -49.13 -9.72
CA THR A 142 -30.96 -48.48 -9.19
C THR A 142 -32.15 -49.42 -9.29
N LEU A 143 -33.18 -49.19 -8.47
CA LEU A 143 -34.42 -49.95 -8.57
C LEU A 143 -35.01 -49.78 -9.98
N SER A 144 -35.28 -50.89 -10.66
CA SER A 144 -35.87 -50.87 -12.00
C SER A 144 -37.29 -50.34 -11.97
N THR A 145 -37.65 -49.63 -13.03
CA THR A 145 -38.98 -49.05 -13.24
C THR A 145 -39.55 -49.49 -14.59
N ALA A 146 -40.85 -49.29 -14.77
CA ALA A 146 -41.56 -49.63 -15.98
C ALA A 146 -42.66 -48.59 -16.22
N GLY A 147 -43.02 -48.35 -17.47
CA GLY A 147 -43.95 -47.28 -17.81
C GLY A 147 -44.21 -47.11 -19.30
N LYS A 148 -44.95 -46.05 -19.61
CA LYS A 148 -45.38 -45.72 -20.97
C LYS A 148 -44.25 -45.01 -21.73
N MET A 149 -44.23 -45.15 -23.05
CA MET A 149 -43.34 -44.37 -23.92
C MET A 149 -43.67 -42.86 -23.89
N SER A 150 -44.90 -42.50 -23.50
CA SER A 150 -45.30 -41.09 -23.26
C SER A 150 -44.61 -40.48 -22.03
N GLN A 151 -44.13 -41.31 -21.09
CA GLN A 151 -43.26 -40.88 -20.00
C GLN A 151 -41.85 -40.65 -20.54
N ARG A 152 -41.57 -39.41 -20.92
CA ARG A 152 -40.28 -39.06 -21.52
C ARG A 152 -39.12 -39.14 -20.54
N ASN A 153 -39.30 -38.69 -19.30
CA ASN A 153 -38.20 -38.55 -18.34
C ASN A 153 -38.20 -39.69 -17.31
N TRP A 154 -37.02 -40.23 -17.07
CA TRP A 154 -36.76 -41.32 -16.13
C TRP A 154 -35.69 -40.85 -15.15
N THR A 155 -36.07 -40.67 -13.89
CA THR A 155 -35.17 -40.18 -12.83
C THR A 155 -34.85 -41.30 -11.87
N ALA A 156 -33.56 -41.46 -11.57
CA ALA A 156 -33.10 -42.39 -10.55
C ALA A 156 -32.10 -41.71 -9.60
N LYS A 157 -32.10 -42.17 -8.35
CA LYS A 157 -31.17 -41.74 -7.31
C LYS A 157 -30.03 -42.75 -7.24
N VAL A 158 -28.82 -42.31 -7.57
CA VAL A 158 -27.63 -43.16 -7.68
C VAL A 158 -26.70 -42.89 -6.50
N VAL A 159 -26.00 -43.94 -6.05
CA VAL A 159 -24.86 -43.87 -5.13
C VAL A 159 -23.73 -44.69 -5.70
N LEU A 160 -22.52 -44.15 -5.63
CA LEU A 160 -21.29 -44.81 -6.08
C LEU A 160 -20.40 -45.02 -4.87
N VAL A 161 -19.82 -46.21 -4.74
CA VAL A 161 -19.00 -46.60 -3.58
C VAL A 161 -17.57 -46.97 -3.95
N HIS A 162 -17.30 -47.27 -5.22
CA HIS A 162 -15.99 -47.63 -5.72
C HIS A 162 -15.27 -46.40 -6.27
N VAL A 163 -14.12 -46.08 -5.69
CA VAL A 163 -13.26 -44.96 -6.10
C VAL A 163 -12.65 -45.23 -7.48
N GLY A 164 -12.51 -44.17 -8.28
CA GLY A 164 -11.97 -44.22 -9.64
C GLY A 164 -13.02 -43.91 -10.71
N VAL A 165 -12.65 -44.13 -11.98
CA VAL A 165 -13.56 -43.86 -13.10
C VAL A 165 -14.64 -44.94 -13.15
N THR A 166 -15.89 -44.51 -13.08
CA THR A 166 -17.07 -45.36 -13.17
C THR A 166 -17.92 -44.92 -14.35
N SER A 167 -18.30 -45.88 -15.18
CA SER A 167 -19.27 -45.70 -16.25
C SER A 167 -20.68 -45.87 -15.69
N LEU A 168 -21.54 -44.87 -15.87
CA LEU A 168 -22.96 -44.92 -15.54
C LEU A 168 -23.76 -45.14 -16.80
N ILE A 169 -24.62 -46.13 -16.78
CA ILE A 169 -25.37 -46.60 -17.94
C ILE A 169 -26.84 -46.51 -17.61
N ALA A 170 -27.56 -45.60 -18.28
CA ALA A 170 -29.01 -45.63 -18.29
C ALA A 170 -29.47 -46.72 -19.26
N HIS A 171 -30.23 -47.70 -18.75
CA HIS A 171 -30.66 -48.87 -19.53
C HIS A 171 -32.17 -48.99 -19.50
N ILE A 172 -32.74 -49.32 -20.65
CA ILE A 172 -34.16 -49.67 -20.80
C ILE A 172 -34.32 -50.89 -21.71
N ARG A 173 -35.46 -51.58 -21.59
CA ARG A 173 -35.91 -52.60 -22.55
C ARG A 173 -37.22 -52.18 -23.18
N VAL A 174 -37.32 -52.38 -24.49
CA VAL A 174 -38.51 -52.10 -25.31
C VAL A 174 -38.78 -53.29 -26.21
N GLY A 175 -39.86 -54.02 -25.91
CA GLY A 175 -40.16 -55.29 -26.58
C GLY A 175 -38.97 -56.27 -26.51
N ARG A 176 -38.45 -56.67 -27.68
CA ARG A 176 -37.28 -57.56 -27.83
C ARG A 176 -35.95 -56.83 -28.08
N MET A 177 -35.92 -55.53 -27.83
CA MET A 177 -34.73 -54.68 -27.95
C MET A 177 -34.38 -54.09 -26.57
N GLN A 178 -33.11 -53.78 -26.38
CA GLN A 178 -32.64 -53.03 -25.23
C GLN A 178 -31.72 -51.90 -25.67
N VAL A 179 -31.74 -50.82 -24.90
CA VAL A 179 -31.08 -49.57 -25.28
C VAL A 179 -30.34 -49.04 -24.08
N ALA A 180 -29.11 -48.58 -24.31
CA ALA A 180 -28.25 -48.06 -23.26
C ALA A 180 -27.63 -46.73 -23.65
N LEU A 181 -27.51 -45.84 -22.67
CA LEU A 181 -26.88 -44.53 -22.79
C LEU A 181 -25.80 -44.42 -21.71
N GLU A 182 -24.56 -44.14 -22.12
CA GLU A 182 -23.41 -44.10 -21.23
C GLU A 182 -23.05 -42.66 -20.79
N ALA A 183 -22.54 -42.50 -19.58
CA ALA A 183 -21.77 -41.34 -19.14
C ALA A 183 -20.70 -41.74 -18.12
N LYS A 184 -19.55 -41.07 -18.12
CA LYS A 184 -18.47 -41.36 -17.17
C LYS A 184 -18.46 -40.36 -16.03
N THR A 185 -18.24 -40.86 -14.81
CA THR A 185 -18.04 -40.07 -13.59
C THR A 185 -16.80 -40.56 -12.86
N THR A 186 -16.00 -39.63 -12.33
CA THR A 186 -14.87 -39.96 -11.46
C THR A 186 -15.33 -39.96 -10.01
N VAL A 187 -15.23 -41.09 -9.33
CA VAL A 187 -15.58 -41.23 -7.92
C VAL A 187 -14.36 -40.95 -7.06
N LEU A 188 -14.47 -39.95 -6.19
CA LEU A 188 -13.47 -39.56 -5.22
C LEU A 188 -13.71 -40.30 -3.90
N PRO A 189 -12.66 -40.55 -3.10
CA PRO A 189 -12.85 -41.07 -1.74
C PRO A 189 -13.71 -40.11 -0.90
N ALA A 190 -14.44 -40.66 0.06
CA ALA A 190 -15.10 -39.83 1.06
C ALA A 190 -14.01 -39.25 1.99
N VAL A 191 -14.03 -37.93 2.22
CA VAL A 191 -13.11 -37.29 3.17
C VAL A 191 -13.43 -37.76 4.58
N VAL A 192 -12.45 -38.34 5.28
CA VAL A 192 -12.61 -38.87 6.65
C VAL A 192 -11.63 -38.14 7.57
N CYS A 193 -12.07 -37.07 8.21
CA CYS A 193 -11.24 -36.43 9.23
C CYS A 193 -11.15 -37.31 10.51
N GLY A 194 -9.96 -37.38 11.11
CA GLY A 194 -9.68 -38.01 12.40
C GLY A 194 -8.95 -39.35 12.32
N ASP A 195 -8.41 -39.71 11.16
CA ASP A 195 -7.63 -40.93 10.94
C ASP A 195 -6.10 -40.72 11.12
N GLY A 196 -5.67 -39.47 11.33
CA GLY A 196 -4.28 -39.09 11.57
C GLY A 196 -3.42 -38.93 10.31
N PHE A 197 -4.01 -38.98 9.12
CA PHE A 197 -3.34 -38.69 7.85
C PHE A 197 -3.99 -37.46 7.20
N CYS A 198 -3.18 -36.65 6.50
CA CYS A 198 -3.67 -35.51 5.74
C CYS A 198 -3.47 -35.83 4.26
N GLU A 199 -4.54 -36.29 3.60
CA GLU A 199 -4.51 -36.65 2.17
C GLU A 199 -4.49 -35.41 1.26
N GLU A 200 -4.11 -35.55 -0.02
CA GLU A 200 -3.95 -34.40 -0.94
C GLU A 200 -5.26 -33.61 -1.17
N GLU A 201 -6.42 -34.23 -0.94
CA GLU A 201 -7.73 -33.59 -1.02
C GLU A 201 -8.20 -32.99 0.33
N GLU A 202 -7.44 -33.22 1.41
CA GLU A 202 -7.69 -32.69 2.75
C GLU A 202 -6.87 -31.42 2.97
N GLY A 203 -7.56 -30.28 2.94
CA GLY A 203 -6.98 -29.00 3.34
C GLY A 203 -7.12 -28.74 4.83
N CYS A 204 -6.24 -27.90 5.39
CA CYS A 204 -6.39 -27.37 6.76
C CYS A 204 -7.73 -26.62 6.98
N SER A 205 -8.43 -26.23 5.91
CA SER A 205 -9.78 -25.66 5.93
C SER A 205 -10.91 -26.69 6.03
N ILE A 206 -10.66 -27.95 5.64
CA ILE A 206 -11.65 -29.03 5.56
C ILE A 206 -11.47 -29.97 6.76
N CYS A 207 -10.24 -30.41 7.03
CA CYS A 207 -9.90 -31.28 8.17
C CYS A 207 -8.76 -30.64 9.01
N PRO A 208 -9.06 -29.67 9.89
CA PRO A 208 -8.06 -29.08 10.78
C PRO A 208 -7.53 -30.07 11.83
N ALA A 209 -8.27 -31.16 12.09
CA ALA A 209 -7.88 -32.20 13.05
C ALA A 209 -6.63 -32.98 12.60
N ASP A 210 -6.51 -33.31 11.31
CA ASP A 210 -5.40 -34.10 10.76
C ASP A 210 -4.34 -33.21 10.08
N CYS A 211 -4.75 -32.10 9.44
CA CYS A 211 -3.87 -31.22 8.67
C CYS A 211 -3.31 -30.00 9.44
N GLY A 212 -3.75 -29.79 10.68
CA GLY A 212 -3.27 -28.70 11.55
C GLY A 212 -3.80 -27.30 11.21
N GLU A 213 -3.23 -26.27 11.86
CA GLU A 213 -3.67 -24.87 11.69
C GLU A 213 -3.20 -24.26 10.36
N CYS A 214 -4.13 -23.62 9.63
CA CYS A 214 -3.79 -22.94 8.39
C CYS A 214 -2.87 -21.72 8.64
N PRO A 215 -1.72 -21.60 7.95
CA PRO A 215 -0.94 -20.37 8.00
C PRO A 215 -1.75 -19.20 7.42
N LEU A 216 -1.77 -18.05 8.12
CA LEU A 216 -2.35 -16.80 7.62
C LEU A 216 -1.88 -16.52 6.19
N SER A 217 -2.82 -16.24 5.29
CA SER A 217 -2.53 -15.98 3.88
C SER A 217 -1.53 -14.83 3.74
N VAL A 218 -0.72 -14.88 2.68
CA VAL A 218 0.28 -13.83 2.39
C VAL A 218 -0.41 -12.45 2.31
N ASP A 219 -1.63 -12.41 1.77
CA ASP A 219 -2.46 -11.20 1.69
C ASP A 219 -2.83 -10.65 3.08
N ALA A 220 -3.21 -11.53 4.02
CA ALA A 220 -3.52 -11.12 5.40
C ALA A 220 -2.26 -10.59 6.12
N LYS A 221 -1.10 -11.20 5.89
CA LYS A 221 0.18 -10.72 6.44
C LYS A 221 0.53 -9.33 5.91
N ILE A 222 0.36 -9.09 4.61
CA ILE A 222 0.60 -7.80 3.98
C ILE A 222 -0.38 -6.74 4.51
N ALA A 223 -1.67 -7.08 4.65
CA ALA A 223 -2.71 -6.18 5.14
C ALA A 223 -2.45 -5.69 6.58
N ILE A 224 -1.80 -6.50 7.42
CA ILE A 224 -1.44 -6.11 8.79
C ILE A 224 -0.10 -5.35 8.83
N ALA A 225 0.90 -5.75 8.04
CA ALA A 225 2.23 -5.15 8.09
C ALA A 225 2.28 -3.72 7.53
N LEU A 226 1.55 -3.44 6.45
CA LEU A 226 1.49 -2.12 5.80
C LEU A 226 1.06 -0.98 6.75
N PRO A 227 -0.08 -1.06 7.46
CA PRO A 227 -0.52 0.02 8.35
C PRO A 227 0.46 0.23 9.52
N ILE A 228 1.05 -0.83 10.07
CA ILE A 228 2.04 -0.71 11.16
C ILE A 228 3.28 0.05 10.67
N CYS A 229 3.77 -0.28 9.47
CA CYS A 229 4.91 0.43 8.87
C CYS A 229 4.57 1.90 8.61
N LEU A 230 3.39 2.21 8.09
CA LEU A 230 2.96 3.60 7.85
C LEU A 230 2.83 4.42 9.14
N VAL A 231 2.28 3.84 10.21
CA VAL A 231 2.18 4.52 11.50
C VAL A 231 3.57 4.77 12.11
N SER A 232 4.46 3.76 12.05
CA SER A 232 5.81 3.89 12.60
C SER A 232 6.64 4.95 11.86
N THR A 233 6.58 4.97 10.53
CA THR A 233 7.29 5.97 9.71
C THR A 233 6.74 7.38 9.95
N SER A 234 5.41 7.54 10.02
CA SER A 234 4.78 8.82 10.37
C SER A 234 5.21 9.32 11.76
N PHE A 235 5.33 8.43 12.74
CA PHE A 235 5.80 8.80 14.07
C PHE A 235 7.25 9.30 14.07
N ILE A 236 8.15 8.63 13.33
CA ILE A 236 9.54 9.06 13.22
C ILE A 236 9.65 10.43 12.56
N VAL A 237 8.90 10.66 11.46
CA VAL A 237 8.90 11.95 10.74
C VAL A 237 8.40 13.08 11.64
N THR A 238 7.34 12.86 12.42
CA THR A 238 6.83 13.88 13.34
C THR A 238 7.84 14.21 14.44
N VAL A 239 8.49 13.20 15.04
CA VAL A 239 9.56 13.42 16.02
C VAL A 239 10.73 14.20 15.41
N MET A 240 11.20 13.84 14.22
CA MET A 240 12.27 14.57 13.52
C MET A 240 11.87 16.01 13.24
N TRP A 241 10.62 16.25 12.80
CA TRP A 241 10.10 17.59 12.55
C TRP A 241 10.09 18.43 13.85
N PHE A 242 9.63 17.87 14.97
CA PHE A 242 9.65 18.56 16.26
C PHE A 242 11.07 18.90 16.72
N GLN A 243 12.02 17.98 16.57
CA GLN A 243 13.43 18.24 16.89
C GLN A 243 14.01 19.35 16.01
N TYR A 244 13.71 19.34 14.71
CA TYR A 244 14.10 20.40 13.79
C TYR A 244 13.49 21.76 14.17
N GLN A 245 12.19 21.81 14.48
CA GLN A 245 11.54 23.04 14.93
C GLN A 245 12.18 23.57 16.21
N LYS A 246 12.48 22.69 17.18
CA LYS A 246 13.16 23.06 18.42
C LYS A 246 14.53 23.68 18.14
N GLN A 247 15.36 23.04 17.31
CA GLN A 247 16.66 23.60 16.93
C GLN A 247 16.52 24.94 16.22
N LYS A 248 15.58 25.05 15.28
CA LYS A 248 15.31 26.31 14.55
C LYS A 248 14.99 27.47 15.49
N MET A 249 14.17 27.25 16.52
CA MET A 249 13.88 28.27 17.54
C MET A 249 15.15 28.73 18.30
N PHE A 250 16.05 27.80 18.66
CA PHE A 250 17.31 28.17 19.33
C PHE A 250 18.22 29.02 18.43
N TRP A 251 18.34 28.66 17.15
CA TRP A 251 19.13 29.44 16.20
C TRP A 251 18.55 30.85 15.97
N ASP A 252 17.23 30.98 15.94
CA ASP A 252 16.55 32.28 15.81
C ASP A 252 16.82 33.21 17.00
N GLU A 253 17.08 32.69 18.21
CA GLU A 253 17.35 33.48 19.44
C GLU A 253 18.84 33.58 19.81
N SER A 254 19.74 32.87 19.11
CA SER A 254 21.19 32.83 19.41
C SER A 254 21.94 34.18 19.35
N TRP A 255 21.31 35.24 18.83
CA TRP A 255 21.86 36.59 18.80
C TRP A 255 21.66 37.37 20.11
N ILE A 256 20.82 36.85 21.02
CA ILE A 256 20.60 37.48 22.32
C ILE A 256 21.83 37.20 23.19
N ILE A 257 22.49 38.27 23.62
CA ILE A 257 23.69 38.22 24.44
C ILE A 257 23.32 38.69 25.84
N ASP A 258 23.60 37.87 26.85
CA ASP A 258 23.60 38.33 28.24
C ASP A 258 24.71 39.37 28.43
N PHE A 259 24.36 40.54 28.97
CA PHE A 259 25.29 41.64 29.21
C PHE A 259 26.45 41.22 30.12
N THR A 260 26.26 40.24 31.03
CA THR A 260 27.32 39.73 31.92
C THR A 260 28.46 39.03 31.15
N CYS A 261 28.16 38.45 29.98
CA CYS A 261 29.15 37.81 29.11
C CYS A 261 30.10 38.83 28.46
N ILE A 262 29.72 40.11 28.43
CA ILE A 262 30.53 41.17 27.86
C ILE A 262 31.46 41.72 28.95
N LYS A 263 32.72 41.28 28.93
CA LYS A 263 33.74 41.77 29.86
C LYS A 263 34.09 43.20 29.48
N GLN A 264 33.71 44.15 30.32
CA GLN A 264 33.99 45.55 30.08
C GLN A 264 35.44 45.86 30.49
N ASP A 265 36.21 46.47 29.58
CA ASP A 265 37.55 46.96 29.91
C ASP A 265 37.40 48.09 30.95
N ARG A 266 37.85 47.84 32.18
CA ARG A 266 37.88 48.85 33.25
C ARG A 266 39.02 49.84 32.98
N ILE A 267 38.78 50.84 32.13
CA ILE A 267 39.53 52.11 32.15
C ILE A 267 38.52 53.27 32.07
N VAL A 268 38.61 54.16 33.06
CA VAL A 268 37.74 55.33 33.28
C VAL A 268 37.70 56.23 32.05
N ARG A 269 36.49 56.58 31.60
CA ARG A 269 36.23 57.64 30.61
C ARG A 269 36.52 59.02 31.20
N THR A 270 37.41 59.78 30.58
CA THR A 270 37.18 61.22 30.34
C THR A 270 36.67 61.36 28.92
N ALA A 271 35.36 61.41 28.75
CA ALA A 271 34.73 61.72 27.47
C ALA A 271 34.24 63.17 27.52
N THR A 272 34.99 64.09 26.90
CA THR A 272 34.49 65.38 26.43
C THR A 272 34.35 65.29 24.91
N GLY A 273 33.11 65.20 24.45
CA GLY A 273 32.70 65.38 23.07
C GLY A 273 31.53 66.37 23.07
N SER A 274 31.59 67.36 22.20
CA SER A 274 31.03 68.70 22.35
C SER A 274 29.51 68.79 22.36
N MET A 275 28.95 69.37 23.43
CA MET A 275 27.71 70.16 23.36
C MET A 275 28.14 71.62 23.21
N MET A 276 27.74 72.28 22.12
CA MET A 276 27.92 73.73 22.01
C MET A 276 26.82 74.42 22.83
N SER A 277 27.20 75.07 23.92
CA SER A 277 26.40 76.08 24.60
C SER A 277 27.35 77.17 25.14
N ALA A 278 27.13 78.42 24.73
CA ALA A 278 27.87 79.60 25.19
C ALA A 278 27.64 79.87 26.71
N PRO A 279 28.57 80.56 27.41
CA PRO A 279 28.60 80.57 28.88
C PRO A 279 27.81 81.73 29.51
N PRO A 280 27.37 81.56 30.77
CA PRO A 280 27.38 82.67 31.72
C PRO A 280 28.29 82.41 32.95
N ALA A 281 28.68 83.53 33.55
CA ALA A 281 29.65 83.75 34.64
C ALA A 281 29.24 83.14 36.02
N PRO A 282 30.12 83.23 37.06
CA PRO A 282 30.14 82.29 38.18
C PRO A 282 29.21 82.68 39.33
N SER A 283 28.76 81.69 40.10
CA SER A 283 28.19 81.91 41.44
C SER A 283 28.53 80.75 42.36
N ASP A 284 28.94 81.12 43.56
CA ASP A 284 29.51 80.31 44.62
C ASP A 284 28.56 79.24 45.17
N SER A 285 29.13 78.13 45.64
CA SER A 285 29.12 77.74 47.06
C SER A 285 29.06 76.23 47.27
N ASN A 286 30.17 75.75 47.83
CA ASN A 286 30.29 74.89 49.01
C ASN A 286 29.61 73.51 49.10
N ALA A 287 30.51 72.56 49.42
CA ALA A 287 30.33 71.41 50.30
C ALA A 287 29.48 70.27 49.72
N SER A 288 29.85 69.00 49.78
CA SER A 288 30.83 68.21 50.52
C SER A 288 30.81 66.81 49.82
N CYS A 289 31.64 65.79 50.00
CA CYS A 289 32.48 65.32 51.09
C CYS A 289 33.28 64.12 50.54
N ILE A 290 34.53 63.96 51.03
CA ILE A 290 35.14 62.70 51.55
C ILE A 290 35.30 61.51 50.56
N THR A 291 36.41 60.77 50.45
CA THR A 291 37.80 60.76 50.96
C THR A 291 38.52 59.61 50.21
N ALA A 292 39.85 59.59 50.34
CA ALA A 292 40.71 58.40 50.34
C ALA A 292 41.46 58.08 49.04
N LEU A 293 42.65 58.66 49.02
CA LEU A 293 43.86 58.30 48.29
C LEU A 293 44.23 56.81 48.47
N SER A 294 44.71 56.16 47.41
CA SER A 294 45.78 55.16 47.53
C SER A 294 46.64 55.16 46.26
N SER A 295 47.82 55.70 46.46
CA SER A 295 49.05 55.61 45.68
C SER A 295 49.36 54.21 45.19
N CYS A 296 49.88 54.10 43.96
CA CYS A 296 51.00 53.23 43.56
C CYS A 296 51.40 53.57 42.12
N THR A 297 52.66 53.98 41.96
CA THR A 297 53.36 54.19 40.70
C THR A 297 53.54 52.88 39.93
N ALA A 298 53.08 52.85 38.68
CA ALA A 298 53.58 51.91 37.68
C ALA A 298 53.63 52.61 36.33
N THR A 299 54.86 52.85 35.88
CA THR A 299 55.21 53.21 34.50
C THR A 299 54.70 52.12 33.56
N ALA A 300 53.62 52.38 32.84
CA ALA A 300 53.28 51.64 31.64
C ALA A 300 53.06 52.66 30.54
N ASN A 301 54.02 52.70 29.62
CA ASN A 301 53.99 53.40 28.35
C ASN A 301 52.93 52.71 27.47
N MET A 302 51.66 52.82 27.84
CA MET A 302 50.53 52.29 27.10
C MET A 302 50.06 53.42 26.21
N SER A 303 50.32 53.32 24.90
CA SER A 303 49.69 54.17 23.88
C SER A 303 48.21 54.32 24.25
N ARG A 304 47.77 55.52 24.66
CA ARG A 304 46.37 55.79 24.99
C ARG A 304 45.53 55.46 23.76
N LYS A 305 44.95 54.25 23.70
CA LYS A 305 43.97 53.89 22.68
C LYS A 305 42.78 54.82 22.89
N GLN A 306 42.57 55.73 21.96
CA GLN A 306 41.40 56.61 21.97
C GLN A 306 40.18 55.77 21.60
N TYR A 307 39.31 55.50 22.58
CA TYR A 307 38.07 54.75 22.36
C TYR A 307 36.95 55.70 21.96
N PHE A 308 36.52 55.64 20.69
CA PHE A 308 35.46 56.50 20.13
C PHE A 308 34.03 56.12 20.55
N THR A 309 33.82 54.94 21.13
CA THR A 309 32.52 54.45 21.61
C THR A 309 32.69 53.53 22.83
N GLN A 310 31.60 53.13 23.48
CA GLN A 310 31.65 52.12 24.54
C GLN A 310 32.05 50.77 23.92
N THR A 311 33.09 50.15 24.48
CA THR A 311 33.61 48.86 24.01
C THR A 311 33.52 47.79 25.11
N GLY A 312 33.59 46.54 24.70
CA GLY A 312 33.74 45.39 25.59
C GLY A 312 34.40 44.23 24.87
N ARG A 313 34.66 43.13 25.59
CA ARG A 313 35.19 41.89 25.03
C ARG A 313 34.13 40.79 25.09
N TYR A 314 33.77 40.25 23.93
CA TYR A 314 32.79 39.17 23.77
C TYR A 314 33.38 38.13 22.82
N ASP A 315 33.32 36.85 23.22
CA ASP A 315 33.89 35.72 22.46
C ASP A 315 35.34 35.96 21.96
N GLY A 316 36.18 36.51 22.84
CA GLY A 316 37.58 36.83 22.53
C GLY A 316 37.81 38.07 21.65
N ARG A 317 36.75 38.69 21.10
CA ARG A 317 36.82 39.85 20.19
C ARG A 317 36.42 41.14 20.88
N THR A 318 37.00 42.27 20.46
CA THR A 318 36.55 43.60 20.89
C THR A 318 35.29 44.00 20.12
N VAL A 319 34.25 44.38 20.85
CA VAL A 319 32.94 44.73 20.30
C VAL A 319 32.55 46.16 20.70
N ALA A 320 31.79 46.82 19.83
CA ALA A 320 31.16 48.11 20.13
C ALA A 320 29.77 47.88 20.74
N ILE A 321 29.47 48.62 21.82
CA ILE A 321 28.23 48.50 22.59
C ILE A 321 27.44 49.80 22.48
N LYS A 322 26.31 49.76 21.78
CA LYS A 322 25.39 50.91 21.68
C LYS A 322 24.21 50.68 22.62
N LYS A 323 24.27 51.28 23.82
CA LYS A 323 23.18 51.21 24.81
C LYS A 323 21.93 51.94 24.33
N ILE A 324 20.77 51.30 24.52
CA ILE A 324 19.45 51.86 24.25
C ILE A 324 18.81 52.21 25.59
N MET A 325 18.76 53.50 25.90
CA MET A 325 18.17 53.99 27.15
C MET A 325 16.64 53.93 27.06
N LYS A 326 16.05 52.83 27.51
CA LYS A 326 14.60 52.65 27.65
C LYS A 326 14.25 52.10 29.03
N LYS A 327 13.21 52.67 29.66
CA LYS A 327 12.70 52.23 30.97
C LYS A 327 12.01 50.85 30.91
N ALA A 328 11.50 50.48 29.74
CA ALA A 328 10.94 49.17 29.44
C ALA A 328 11.29 48.78 28.01
N PHE A 329 11.62 47.51 27.78
CA PHE A 329 11.89 46.95 26.47
C PHE A 329 11.19 45.61 26.33
N THR A 330 10.45 45.44 25.25
CA THR A 330 9.83 44.18 24.86
C THR A 330 10.27 43.82 23.46
N LEU A 331 10.72 42.58 23.28
CA LEU A 331 11.19 42.08 21.99
C LEU A 331 10.00 41.78 21.08
N SER A 332 9.62 42.75 20.24
CA SER A 332 8.50 42.61 19.31
C SER A 332 8.83 41.71 18.10
N LYS A 333 7.79 41.19 17.43
CA LYS A 333 7.95 40.44 16.18
C LYS A 333 8.63 41.26 15.08
N SER A 334 8.40 42.57 15.03
CA SER A 334 9.06 43.47 14.07
C SER A 334 10.57 43.56 14.32
N ILE A 335 10.99 43.73 15.57
CA ILE A 335 12.41 43.76 15.93
C ILE A 335 13.10 42.43 15.59
N ARG A 336 12.46 41.28 15.89
CA ARG A 336 13.00 39.96 15.53
C ARG A 336 13.19 39.80 14.02
N LYS A 337 12.23 40.27 13.23
CA LYS A 337 12.32 40.26 11.75
C LYS A 337 13.47 41.14 11.25
N GLU A 338 13.61 42.35 11.79
CA GLU A 338 14.70 43.25 11.44
C GLU A 338 16.07 42.66 11.82
N VAL A 339 16.21 42.12 13.03
CA VAL A 339 17.45 41.46 13.48
C VAL A 339 17.78 40.27 12.58
N LYS A 340 16.80 39.43 12.23
CA LYS A 340 17.02 38.32 11.30
C LYS A 340 17.58 38.80 9.96
N GLN A 341 17.00 39.85 9.38
CA GLN A 341 17.48 40.43 8.14
C GLN A 341 18.90 40.97 8.26
N VAL A 342 19.24 41.66 9.36
CA VAL A 342 20.58 42.21 9.57
C VAL A 342 21.63 41.12 9.83
N ARG A 343 21.26 40.02 10.50
CA ARG A 343 22.14 38.87 10.76
C ARG A 343 22.57 38.14 9.49
N GLU A 344 21.73 38.16 8.46
CA GLU A 344 22.00 37.54 7.15
C GLU A 344 22.91 38.41 6.26
N LEU A 345 23.19 39.67 6.66
CA LEU A 345 24.08 40.56 5.91
C LEU A 345 25.55 40.30 6.29
N ASP A 346 26.38 39.99 5.29
CA ASP A 346 27.83 39.86 5.45
C ASP A 346 28.52 40.52 4.26
N HIS A 347 29.11 41.69 4.49
CA HIS A 347 29.76 42.49 3.45
C HIS A 347 30.91 43.30 4.07
N PRO A 348 32.07 43.44 3.40
CA PRO A 348 33.23 44.14 3.94
C PRO A 348 32.94 45.61 4.32
N ASN A 349 32.06 46.28 3.58
CA ASN A 349 31.67 47.68 3.83
C ASN A 349 30.40 47.83 4.69
N LEU A 350 29.95 46.78 5.37
CA LEU A 350 28.89 46.85 6.38
C LEU A 350 29.45 46.48 7.74
N CYS A 351 29.06 47.23 8.77
CA CYS A 351 29.46 46.94 10.14
C CYS A 351 28.70 45.71 10.64
N LYS A 352 29.44 44.63 10.91
CA LYS A 352 28.88 43.33 11.28
C LYS A 352 28.12 43.42 12.61
N PHE A 353 26.85 43.02 12.57
CA PHE A 353 26.05 42.80 13.77
C PHE A 353 26.48 41.51 14.45
N ILE A 354 26.75 41.57 15.75
CA ILE A 354 27.19 40.43 16.55
C ILE A 354 26.03 39.90 17.39
N GLY A 355 25.25 40.81 17.99
CA GLY A 355 24.10 40.43 18.80
C GLY A 355 23.46 41.61 19.52
N GLY A 356 22.58 41.32 20.47
CA GLY A 356 21.90 42.35 21.25
C GLY A 356 21.59 41.88 22.67
N CYS A 357 21.73 42.80 23.62
CA CYS A 357 21.26 42.61 24.99
C CYS A 357 19.83 43.15 25.07
N ILE A 358 18.90 42.34 25.59
CA ILE A 358 17.46 42.70 25.64
C ILE A 358 16.94 42.95 27.05
N GLU A 359 17.75 42.67 28.08
CA GLU A 359 17.36 42.79 29.47
C GLU A 359 17.50 44.24 29.97
N VAL A 360 16.46 44.76 30.61
CA VAL A 360 16.48 46.09 31.25
C VAL A 360 17.29 46.00 32.55
N PRO A 361 18.18 46.97 32.88
CA PRO A 361 18.44 48.25 32.20
C PRO A 361 19.54 48.19 31.12
N ASN A 362 20.05 47.01 30.78
CA ASN A 362 21.21 46.81 29.91
C ASN A 362 20.85 46.51 28.45
N VAL A 363 19.78 47.13 27.93
CA VAL A 363 19.39 46.95 26.52
C VAL A 363 20.46 47.59 25.62
N ALA A 364 21.05 46.82 24.71
CA ALA A 364 22.15 47.28 23.88
C ALA A 364 22.25 46.52 22.55
N ILE A 365 22.80 47.19 21.53
CA ILE A 365 23.20 46.57 20.26
C ILE A 365 24.71 46.35 20.29
N VAL A 366 25.15 45.16 19.90
CA VAL A 366 26.56 44.75 19.87
C VAL A 366 26.99 44.55 18.42
N THR A 367 27.99 45.31 17.98
CA THR A 367 28.57 45.21 16.63
C THR A 367 30.08 45.02 16.71
N GLU A 368 30.72 44.71 15.58
CA GLU A 368 32.17 44.78 15.49
C GLU A 368 32.69 46.18 15.88
N TYR A 369 33.86 46.22 16.50
CA TYR A 369 34.49 47.46 16.90
C TYR A 369 35.41 47.99 15.80
N CYS A 370 35.16 49.23 15.38
CA CYS A 370 35.97 49.96 14.40
C CYS A 370 36.86 50.98 15.12
N PRO A 371 38.18 50.74 15.23
CA PRO A 371 39.06 51.51 16.11
C PRO A 371 39.41 52.91 15.61
N LYS A 372 39.16 53.24 14.33
CA LYS A 372 39.45 54.58 13.78
C LYS A 372 38.31 55.57 13.97
N GLY A 373 37.23 55.16 14.62
CA GLY A 373 36.07 56.01 14.89
C GLY A 373 35.16 56.16 13.68
N SER A 374 34.35 57.22 13.69
CA SER A 374 33.47 57.53 12.56
C SER A 374 34.22 58.26 11.44
N LEU A 375 33.70 58.20 10.23
CA LEU A 375 34.20 59.01 9.11
C LEU A 375 34.17 60.49 9.47
N ASN A 376 33.17 60.94 10.24
CA ASN A 376 33.15 62.32 10.75
C ASN A 376 34.37 62.66 11.62
N ASP A 377 34.78 61.77 12.51
CA ASP A 377 35.94 61.97 13.38
C ASP A 377 37.24 62.02 12.57
N VAL A 378 37.36 61.14 11.58
CA VAL A 378 38.51 61.10 10.67
C VAL A 378 38.58 62.35 9.80
N LEU A 379 37.45 62.81 9.25
CA LEU A 379 37.40 64.04 8.45
C LEU A 379 37.78 65.27 9.28
N LEU A 380 37.25 65.40 10.50
CA LEU A 380 37.61 66.49 11.41
C LEU A 380 39.10 66.48 11.78
N ALA A 381 39.68 65.30 12.01
CA ALA A 381 41.11 65.17 12.27
C ALA A 381 41.98 65.51 11.04
N GLN A 382 41.52 65.17 9.83
CA GLN A 382 42.26 65.39 8.59
C GLN A 382 42.15 66.81 8.03
N ILE A 383 41.11 67.58 8.39
CA ILE A 383 40.97 68.99 7.98
C ILE A 383 42.20 69.83 8.39
N VAL A 384 42.99 69.38 9.39
CA VAL A 384 44.13 70.13 9.92
C VAL A 384 45.42 70.03 9.08
N ASN A 385 45.68 69.01 8.23
CA ASN A 385 46.99 68.85 7.54
C ASN A 385 46.90 68.41 6.05
N GLU A 386 47.41 69.24 5.11
CA GLU A 386 47.85 69.06 3.68
C GLU A 386 47.05 68.21 2.64
N THR A 387 47.26 68.48 1.34
CA THR A 387 46.21 68.53 0.28
C THR A 387 46.23 67.48 -0.84
N SER A 388 47.23 66.60 -0.98
CA SER A 388 47.31 65.67 -2.13
C SER A 388 46.87 64.22 -1.81
N THR A 389 47.36 63.62 -0.72
CA THR A 389 47.02 62.24 -0.29
C THR A 389 45.57 62.07 0.19
N LYS A 390 44.87 63.19 0.42
CA LYS A 390 43.46 63.22 0.86
C LYS A 390 42.48 62.75 -0.20
N ALA A 391 42.65 63.18 -1.46
CA ALA A 391 41.66 62.92 -2.49
C ALA A 391 41.49 61.42 -2.76
N MET A 392 42.59 60.67 -2.80
CA MET A 392 42.58 59.22 -3.02
C MET A 392 41.91 58.48 -1.85
N THR A 393 42.17 58.89 -0.61
CA THR A 393 41.58 58.28 0.60
C THR A 393 40.09 58.60 0.74
N LEU A 394 39.66 59.81 0.38
CA LEU A 394 38.25 60.17 0.36
C LEU A 394 37.50 59.41 -0.74
N PHE A 395 38.13 59.22 -1.89
CA PHE A 395 37.56 58.43 -2.98
C PHE A 395 37.42 56.95 -2.61
N SER A 396 38.38 56.37 -1.87
CA SER A 396 38.24 55.00 -1.36
C SER A 396 37.08 54.88 -0.36
N PHE A 397 36.93 55.81 0.58
CA PHE A 397 35.78 55.81 1.50
C PHE A 397 34.43 55.98 0.78
N ALA A 398 34.38 56.85 -0.24
CA ALA A 398 33.17 57.01 -1.05
C ALA A 398 32.81 55.73 -1.81
N THR A 399 33.82 55.04 -2.36
CA THR A 399 33.68 53.75 -3.05
C THR A 399 33.16 52.68 -2.09
N ASP A 400 33.76 52.58 -0.90
CA ASP A 400 33.34 51.66 0.16
C ASP A 400 31.88 51.87 0.56
N ILE A 401 31.46 53.12 0.77
CA ILE A 401 30.07 53.46 1.10
C ILE A 401 29.13 53.08 -0.05
N ALA A 402 29.51 53.37 -1.30
CA ALA A 402 28.71 53.02 -2.47
C ALA A 402 28.51 51.50 -2.59
N GLN A 403 29.57 50.72 -2.38
CA GLN A 403 29.51 49.25 -2.38
C GLN A 403 28.63 48.72 -1.24
N GLY A 404 28.78 49.24 -0.02
CA GLY A 404 27.94 48.87 1.12
C GLY A 404 26.46 49.19 0.89
N MET A 405 26.14 50.37 0.34
CA MET A 405 24.76 50.75 0.02
C MET A 405 24.17 49.92 -1.12
N ALA A 406 24.96 49.61 -2.15
CA ALA A 406 24.53 48.73 -3.23
C ALA A 406 24.15 47.34 -2.70
N TYR A 407 24.97 46.79 -1.78
CA TYR A 407 24.69 45.52 -1.13
C TYR A 407 23.39 45.56 -0.30
N LEU A 408 23.17 46.61 0.49
CA LEU A 408 21.93 46.79 1.26
C LEU A 408 20.69 46.84 0.37
N HIS A 409 20.76 47.64 -0.71
CA HIS A 409 19.65 47.78 -1.65
C HIS A 409 19.36 46.48 -2.41
N HIS A 410 20.39 45.69 -2.74
CA HIS A 410 20.22 44.35 -3.30
C HIS A 410 19.41 43.44 -2.37
N HIS A 411 19.63 43.55 -1.06
CA HIS A 411 18.87 42.83 -0.02
C HIS A 411 17.53 43.50 0.35
N LYS A 412 17.06 44.49 -0.43
CA LYS A 412 15.81 45.24 -0.22
C LYS A 412 15.77 45.97 1.14
N MET A 413 16.93 46.36 1.66
CA MET A 413 17.08 47.07 2.93
C MET A 413 17.46 48.53 2.67
N TYR A 414 16.80 49.45 3.37
CA TYR A 414 17.12 50.88 3.30
C TYR A 414 17.80 51.31 4.60
N HIS A 415 18.94 52.00 4.51
CA HIS A 415 19.69 52.43 5.70
C HIS A 415 18.92 53.48 6.53
N GLY A 416 18.22 54.41 5.87
CA GLY A 416 17.33 55.41 6.50
C GLY A 416 18.02 56.54 7.27
N ARG A 417 19.31 56.41 7.64
CA ARG A 417 20.10 57.45 8.32
C ARG A 417 21.55 57.48 7.86
N LEU A 418 21.81 57.51 6.55
CA LEU A 418 23.18 57.55 6.02
C LEU A 418 23.79 58.94 6.27
N LYS A 419 24.84 59.00 7.08
CA LYS A 419 25.60 60.22 7.42
C LYS A 419 27.02 59.84 7.83
N SER A 420 27.94 60.80 7.82
CA SER A 420 29.37 60.59 8.17
C SER A 420 29.59 60.01 9.57
N SER A 421 28.72 60.31 10.54
CA SER A 421 28.79 59.73 11.89
C SER A 421 28.29 58.28 11.99
N ASN A 422 27.56 57.80 10.99
CA ASN A 422 27.09 56.40 10.88
C ASN A 422 27.94 55.58 9.91
N CYS A 423 29.05 56.12 9.43
CA CYS A 423 30.08 55.39 8.70
C CYS A 423 31.27 55.27 9.64
N VAL A 424 31.76 54.06 9.89
CA VAL A 424 32.84 53.77 10.83
C VAL A 424 34.02 53.15 10.10
N ILE A 425 35.24 53.38 10.58
CA ILE A 425 36.46 52.97 9.89
C ILE A 425 37.18 51.89 10.71
N ASP A 426 37.42 50.75 10.07
CA ASP A 426 38.11 49.62 10.70
C ASP A 426 39.62 49.87 10.83
N ASP A 427 40.35 48.90 11.40
CA ASP A 427 41.80 48.97 11.58
C ASP A 427 42.58 48.99 10.26
N ARG A 428 41.99 48.47 9.18
CA ARG A 428 42.55 48.40 7.82
C ARG A 428 42.15 49.59 6.96
N TRP A 429 41.57 50.64 7.55
CA TRP A 429 41.10 51.83 6.84
C TRP A 429 39.98 51.55 5.83
N VAL A 430 39.16 50.52 6.07
CA VAL A 430 37.96 50.25 5.29
C VAL A 430 36.78 50.99 5.92
N CYS A 431 36.02 51.72 5.11
CA CYS A 431 34.81 52.38 5.56
C CYS A 431 33.63 51.39 5.58
N LYS A 432 32.96 51.30 6.72
CA LYS A 432 31.84 50.41 6.97
C LYS A 432 30.60 51.21 7.37
N ILE A 433 29.46 50.87 6.78
CA ILE A 433 28.18 51.48 7.14
C ILE A 433 27.66 50.83 8.42
N ALA A 434 27.46 51.62 9.47
CA ALA A 434 26.97 51.16 10.76
C ALA A 434 25.47 51.39 10.93
N GLY A 435 24.82 50.46 11.64
CA GLY A 435 23.36 50.43 11.79
C GLY A 435 22.73 51.64 12.48
N LYS A 436 21.41 51.74 12.28
CA LYS A 436 20.51 52.78 12.77
C LYS A 436 20.68 53.09 14.26
#